data_AF-A0AAE3WEI3-F1
#
_entry.id   AF-A0AAE3WEI3-F1
#
_cell.length_a   1.000
_cell.length_b   1.000
_cell.length_c   1.000
_cell.angle_alpha   90.00
_cell.angle_beta   90.00
_cell.angle_gamma   90.00
#
_symmetry.space_group_name_H-M   'P 1'
#
loop_
_entity.id
_entity.type
_entity.pdbx_description
1 polymer ?
#
loop_
_entity_poly.entity_id
_entity_poly.type
_entity_poly.pdbx_seq_one_letter_code
_entity_poly.pdbx_strand_id
1 'polypeptide(L)'
;MTALRVLEPGYVEALAERIDIELKLGLLDPDGVRAMLEEFKLRDEAGHYWTFGPVSQRWYQHDGMDWAPSQTTPHGLEGPDFLGDRETIVAEPSEDDLGPQARTAAEALERVRQQVREAYVSGSIDSDQVLELLSEQILIEKDGTIWMPGFHTGQWYGFNGQTWILGQAPAEEKLVSTDGDPSNWNPDGRVLENVAEWLDRGDDIFPEPVCAPWSPPEGFPEMPRGTETRCPACGRENESDSRFCRHCGAQLPGGGT
;
A
#
# COMPACT_ATOMS: atom_id res chain seq x y z
N MET A 1 -3.54 -7.19 -5.98
CA MET A 1 -2.26 -6.70 -5.44
C MET A 1 -2.34 -6.75 -3.92
N THR A 2 -1.23 -6.61 -3.19
CA THR A 2 -1.28 -6.38 -1.74
C THR A 2 -1.63 -4.91 -1.52
N ALA A 3 -2.76 -4.61 -0.88
CA ALA A 3 -3.12 -3.25 -0.51
C ALA A 3 -2.10 -2.71 0.50
N LEU A 4 -1.55 -1.52 0.22
CA LEU A 4 -0.53 -0.88 1.04
C LEU A 4 -1.05 0.40 1.69
N ARG A 5 -0.67 0.65 2.93
CA ARG A 5 -1.04 1.83 3.71
C ARG A 5 0.17 2.44 4.40
N VAL A 6 0.19 3.76 4.55
CA VAL A 6 1.17 4.45 5.39
C VAL A 6 0.83 4.28 6.87
N LEU A 7 1.80 3.88 7.66
CA LEU A 7 1.69 3.50 9.05
C LEU A 7 2.61 4.36 9.90
N GLU A 8 2.08 4.82 11.03
CA GLU A 8 2.88 5.53 12.02
C GLU A 8 3.75 4.55 12.82
N PRO A 9 5.02 4.87 13.12
CA PRO A 9 5.90 3.96 13.85
C PRO A 9 5.34 3.51 15.19
N GLY A 10 4.74 4.43 15.96
CA GLY A 10 4.14 4.12 17.26
C GLY A 10 2.95 3.15 17.16
N TYR A 11 2.27 3.11 16.02
CA TYR A 11 1.20 2.14 15.78
C TYR A 11 1.77 0.74 15.57
N VAL A 12 2.83 0.61 14.77
CA VAL A 12 3.55 -0.66 14.54
C VAL A 12 4.15 -1.18 15.85
N GLU A 13 4.75 -0.30 16.65
CA GLU A 13 5.30 -0.63 17.97
C GLU A 13 4.21 -1.18 18.92
N ALA A 14 3.05 -0.54 18.98
CA ALA A 14 1.93 -1.01 19.81
C ALA A 14 1.38 -2.37 19.38
N LEU A 15 1.34 -2.65 18.08
CA LEU A 15 0.94 -3.96 17.56
C LEU A 15 1.97 -5.04 17.89
N ALA A 16 3.26 -4.71 17.80
CA ALA A 16 4.32 -5.62 18.19
C ALA A 16 4.27 -5.97 19.69
N GLU A 17 3.94 -4.99 20.54
CA GLU A 17 3.69 -5.21 21.97
C GLU A 17 2.52 -6.19 22.19
N ARG A 18 1.41 -6.04 21.44
CA ARG A 18 0.30 -6.99 21.50
C ARG A 18 0.74 -8.41 21.12
N ILE A 19 1.53 -8.55 20.05
CA ILE A 19 2.07 -9.84 19.60
C ILE A 19 2.96 -10.46 20.67
N ASP A 20 3.84 -9.68 21.30
CA ASP A 20 4.70 -10.16 22.40
C ASP A 20 3.88 -10.66 23.60
N ILE A 21 2.78 -9.99 23.94
CA ILE A 21 1.85 -10.45 24.99
C ILE A 21 1.20 -11.77 24.58
N GLU A 22 0.67 -11.88 23.37
CA GLU A 22 0.01 -13.10 22.88
C GLU A 22 1.00 -14.28 22.79
N LEU A 23 2.23 -14.03 22.38
CA LEU A 23 3.35 -14.98 22.43
C LEU A 23 3.61 -15.49 23.85
N LYS A 24 3.72 -14.58 24.82
CA LYS A 24 3.96 -14.93 26.24
C LYS A 24 2.80 -15.71 26.86
N LEU A 25 1.58 -15.48 26.37
CA LEU A 25 0.38 -16.20 26.79
C LEU A 25 0.18 -17.53 26.05
N GLY A 26 0.98 -17.82 25.02
CA GLY A 26 0.84 -19.02 24.20
C GLY A 26 -0.44 -19.04 23.37
N LEU A 27 -0.96 -17.86 23.01
CA LEU A 27 -2.18 -17.71 22.21
C LEU A 27 -1.93 -17.86 20.71
N LEU A 28 -0.66 -17.77 20.30
CA LEU A 28 -0.23 -17.88 18.92
C LEU A 28 0.61 -19.14 18.74
N ASP A 29 0.27 -19.95 17.74
CA ASP A 29 1.12 -21.03 17.30
C ASP A 29 2.31 -20.51 16.46
N PRO A 30 3.39 -21.29 16.30
CA PRO A 30 4.58 -20.86 15.57
C PRO A 30 4.35 -20.40 14.13
N ASP A 31 3.38 -20.97 13.42
CA ASP A 31 3.12 -20.65 12.02
C ASP A 31 2.30 -19.35 11.92
N GLY A 32 1.34 -19.14 12.82
CA GLY A 32 0.63 -17.87 12.97
C GLY A 32 1.55 -16.71 13.31
N VAL A 33 2.53 -16.94 14.20
CA VAL A 33 3.57 -15.95 14.51
C VAL A 33 4.37 -15.60 13.26
N ARG A 34 4.83 -16.61 12.50
CA ARG A 34 5.62 -16.37 11.28
C ARG A 34 4.82 -15.59 10.24
N ALA A 35 3.57 -15.96 10.02
CA ALA A 35 2.69 -15.26 9.09
C ALA A 35 2.54 -13.78 9.46
N MET A 36 2.26 -13.48 10.74
CA MET A 36 2.15 -12.09 11.19
C MET A 36 3.47 -11.32 11.08
N LEU A 37 4.61 -11.93 11.41
CA LEU A 37 5.92 -11.27 11.30
C LEU A 37 6.29 -10.93 9.85
N GLU A 38 5.88 -11.76 8.89
CA GLU A 38 6.06 -11.48 7.46
C GLU A 38 5.28 -10.22 7.03
N GLU A 39 4.13 -9.97 7.65
CA GLU A 39 3.29 -8.79 7.38
C GLU A 39 3.82 -7.51 8.07
N PHE A 40 4.75 -7.62 9.03
CA PHE A 40 5.43 -6.50 9.70
C PHE A 40 6.57 -5.88 8.87
N LYS A 41 6.69 -6.27 7.60
CA LYS A 41 7.65 -5.68 6.67
C LYS A 41 7.07 -4.39 6.11
N LEU A 42 7.83 -3.34 6.28
CA LEU A 42 7.45 -1.97 5.94
C LEU A 42 8.52 -1.38 5.02
N ARG A 43 8.16 -0.36 4.25
CA ARG A 43 9.07 0.35 3.36
C ARG A 43 8.98 1.85 3.62
N ASP A 44 10.11 2.53 3.75
CA ASP A 44 10.12 4.00 3.85
C ASP A 44 10.02 4.68 2.46
N GLU A 45 9.88 6.00 2.44
CA GLU A 45 9.83 6.78 1.19
C GLU A 45 11.08 6.64 0.31
N ALA A 46 12.23 6.31 0.91
CA ALA A 46 13.48 6.08 0.18
C ALA A 46 13.60 4.64 -0.37
N GLY A 47 12.63 3.78 -0.08
CA GLY A 47 12.58 2.40 -0.52
C GLY A 47 13.33 1.42 0.38
N HIS A 48 13.83 1.83 1.54
CA HIS A 48 14.45 0.89 2.49
C HIS A 48 13.38 0.10 3.21
N TYR A 49 13.68 -1.19 3.44
CA TYR A 49 12.80 -2.07 4.18
C TYR A 49 13.11 -2.03 5.68
N TRP A 50 12.03 -1.99 6.46
CA TRP A 50 12.02 -1.88 7.90
C TRP A 50 11.13 -2.95 8.50
N THR A 51 11.45 -3.34 9.73
CA THR A 51 10.56 -4.15 10.55
C THR A 51 10.82 -3.89 12.02
N PHE A 52 9.87 -4.24 12.88
CA PHE A 52 9.97 -4.06 14.32
C PHE A 52 9.94 -5.42 15.04
N GLY A 53 10.99 -5.72 15.79
CA GLY A 53 11.10 -6.97 16.54
C GLY A 53 10.20 -6.94 17.79
N PRO A 54 9.15 -7.78 17.88
CA PRO A 54 8.24 -7.75 19.04
C PRO A 54 8.93 -8.20 20.33
N VAL A 55 10.00 -9.00 20.25
CA VAL A 55 10.69 -9.50 21.45
C VAL A 55 11.72 -8.49 21.95
N SER A 56 12.56 -7.94 21.07
CA SER A 56 13.55 -6.94 21.52
C SER A 56 12.99 -5.54 21.67
N GLN A 57 11.82 -5.27 21.07
CA GLN A 57 11.21 -3.95 20.98
C GLN A 57 12.14 -2.94 20.28
N ARG A 58 12.67 -3.34 19.12
CA ARG A 58 13.59 -2.53 18.32
C ARG A 58 13.26 -2.56 16.84
N TRP A 59 13.57 -1.44 16.19
CA TRP A 59 13.58 -1.33 14.74
C TRP A 59 14.77 -2.04 14.12
N TYR A 60 14.52 -2.68 12.99
CA TYR A 60 15.50 -3.28 12.11
C TYR A 60 15.35 -2.70 10.72
N GLN A 61 16.47 -2.44 10.06
CA GLN A 61 16.52 -2.05 8.66
C GLN A 61 17.19 -3.17 7.87
N HIS A 62 16.66 -3.49 6.71
CA HIS A 62 17.30 -4.42 5.79
C HIS A 62 18.36 -3.68 4.97
N ASP A 63 19.62 -4.14 5.05
CA ASP A 63 20.76 -3.49 4.36
C ASP A 63 20.94 -3.96 2.91
N GLY A 64 20.07 -4.86 2.44
CA GLY A 64 20.13 -5.50 1.12
C GLY A 64 20.60 -6.95 1.17
N MET A 65 21.21 -7.38 2.28
CA MET A 65 21.58 -8.77 2.52
C MET A 65 20.90 -9.33 3.77
N ASP A 66 20.96 -8.59 4.88
CA ASP A 66 20.47 -9.02 6.18
C ASP A 66 19.73 -7.90 6.91
N TRP A 67 18.95 -8.29 7.92
CA TRP A 67 18.31 -7.38 8.85
C TRP A 67 19.28 -6.94 9.94
N ALA A 68 19.55 -5.63 10.00
CA ALA A 68 20.43 -5.04 11.00
C ALA A 68 19.62 -4.19 12.01
N PRO A 69 19.92 -4.28 13.33
CA PRO A 69 19.26 -3.45 14.33
C PRO A 69 19.58 -1.98 14.07
N SER A 70 18.54 -1.14 14.10
CA SER A 70 18.66 0.29 13.90
C SER A 70 18.49 1.05 15.22
N GLN A 71 19.14 2.22 15.31
CA GLN A 71 18.95 3.17 16.40
C GLN A 71 17.99 4.31 16.02
N THR A 72 17.58 4.39 14.77
CA THR A 72 16.67 5.41 14.27
C THR A 72 15.27 4.84 14.16
N THR A 73 14.28 5.57 14.66
CA THR A 73 12.87 5.32 14.34
C THR A 73 12.62 5.76 12.91
N PRO A 74 12.17 4.87 12.01
CA PRO A 74 11.81 5.25 10.65
C PRO A 74 10.50 6.04 10.63
N HIS A 75 10.19 6.70 9.52
CA HIS A 75 8.95 7.45 9.31
C HIS A 75 8.45 7.21 7.88
N GLY A 76 7.17 7.52 7.61
CA GLY A 76 6.57 7.31 6.29
C GLY A 76 6.58 5.84 5.89
N LEU A 77 6.24 4.96 6.83
CA LEU A 77 6.34 3.52 6.66
C LEU A 77 5.12 3.00 5.90
N GLU A 78 5.32 2.52 4.69
CA GLU A 78 4.28 1.87 3.91
C GLU A 78 4.34 0.36 4.08
N GLY A 79 3.20 -0.30 4.30
CA GLY A 79 3.13 -1.75 4.45
C GLY A 79 1.73 -2.32 4.25
N PRO A 80 1.56 -3.66 4.35
CA PRO A 80 0.29 -4.32 4.12
C PRO A 80 -0.82 -3.81 5.03
N ASP A 81 -2.01 -3.59 4.46
CA ASP A 81 -3.20 -3.14 5.19
C ASP A 81 -3.89 -4.28 5.98
N PHE A 82 -3.14 -4.94 6.87
CA PHE A 82 -3.69 -6.03 7.71
C PHE A 82 -3.93 -5.60 9.17
N LEU A 83 -3.58 -4.36 9.48
CA LEU A 83 -3.56 -3.86 10.85
C LEU A 83 -4.95 -3.31 11.23
N GLY A 84 -5.87 -4.26 11.43
CA GLY A 84 -7.14 -4.19 12.15
C GLY A 84 -7.99 -2.92 12.05
N ASP A 85 -9.18 -3.05 11.44
CA ASP A 85 -10.38 -2.23 11.64
C ASP A 85 -10.11 -0.80 12.11
N ARG A 86 -9.32 -0.03 11.35
CA ARG A 86 -9.52 1.41 11.37
C ARG A 86 -10.83 1.61 10.63
N GLU A 87 -11.91 1.94 11.33
CA GLU A 87 -13.12 2.46 10.69
C GLU A 87 -12.67 3.56 9.73
N THR A 88 -12.72 3.25 8.43
CA THR A 88 -12.37 4.16 7.36
C THR A 88 -13.45 5.23 7.34
N ILE A 89 -13.29 6.27 8.16
CA ILE A 89 -14.07 7.48 8.00
C ILE A 89 -13.35 8.29 6.94
N VAL A 90 -13.51 7.90 5.67
CA VAL A 90 -13.41 8.90 4.61
C VAL A 90 -14.62 9.78 4.86
N ALA A 91 -14.43 10.87 5.60
CA ALA A 91 -15.44 11.90 5.62
C ALA A 91 -15.60 12.31 4.16
N GLU A 92 -16.79 12.08 3.58
CA GLU A 92 -17.15 12.74 2.35
C GLU A 92 -16.85 14.23 2.58
N PRO A 93 -16.03 14.87 1.72
CA PRO A 93 -15.62 16.24 1.95
C PRO A 93 -16.89 17.07 2.15
N SER A 94 -17.03 17.68 3.33
CA SER A 94 -18.19 18.49 3.63
C SER A 94 -18.24 19.67 2.66
N GLU A 95 -19.43 20.11 2.25
CA GLU A 95 -19.58 21.27 1.35
C GLU A 95 -18.89 22.54 1.91
N ASP A 96 -18.67 22.60 3.22
CA ASP A 96 -17.99 23.69 3.93
C ASP A 96 -16.46 23.57 3.97
N ASP A 97 -15.86 22.38 3.81
CA ASP A 97 -14.40 22.18 3.66
C ASP A 97 -13.89 22.52 2.26
N LEU A 98 -14.84 22.76 1.33
CA LEU A 98 -14.56 23.31 0.02
C LEU A 98 -14.21 24.79 0.20
N GLY A 99 -12.92 25.09 0.33
CA GLY A 99 -12.37 26.43 0.09
C GLY A 99 -12.83 27.00 -1.28
N PRO A 100 -12.35 28.18 -1.72
CA PRO A 100 -12.89 28.88 -2.90
C PRO A 100 -13.23 27.92 -4.04
N GLN A 101 -14.49 27.90 -4.48
CA GLN A 101 -15.02 26.90 -5.43
C GLN A 101 -14.08 26.77 -6.63
N ALA A 102 -13.73 25.53 -7.00
CA ALA A 102 -12.92 25.26 -8.18
C ALA A 102 -13.59 25.92 -9.40
N ARG A 103 -12.80 26.60 -10.22
CA ARG A 103 -13.31 27.40 -11.36
C ARG A 103 -13.31 26.63 -12.66
N THR A 104 -12.60 25.50 -12.70
CA THR A 104 -12.46 24.61 -13.85
C THR A 104 -12.53 23.15 -13.40
N ALA A 105 -12.85 22.25 -14.32
CA ALA A 105 -12.84 20.81 -14.05
C ALA A 105 -11.43 20.31 -13.68
N ALA A 106 -10.38 20.91 -14.27
CA ALA A 106 -8.99 20.63 -13.94
C ALA A 106 -8.64 20.99 -12.49
N GLU A 107 -9.02 22.19 -12.04
CA GLU A 107 -8.83 22.61 -10.64
C GLU A 107 -9.61 21.73 -9.65
N ALA A 108 -10.81 21.27 -10.03
CA ALA A 108 -11.61 20.37 -9.22
C ALA A 108 -10.93 19.00 -9.09
N LEU A 109 -10.43 18.44 -10.19
CA LEU A 109 -9.75 17.15 -10.20
C LEU A 109 -8.42 17.20 -9.43
N GLU A 110 -7.63 18.28 -9.56
CA GLU A 110 -6.41 18.47 -8.76
C GLU A 110 -6.71 18.50 -7.26
N ARG A 111 -7.83 19.12 -6.86
CA ARG A 111 -8.27 19.17 -5.47
C ARG A 111 -8.63 17.78 -4.94
N VAL A 112 -9.43 17.02 -5.68
CA VAL A 112 -9.78 15.63 -5.31
C VAL A 112 -8.51 14.81 -5.17
N ARG A 113 -7.59 14.88 -6.14
CA ARG A 113 -6.30 14.19 -6.08
C ARG A 113 -5.48 14.60 -4.85
N GLN A 114 -5.45 15.88 -4.50
CA GLN A 114 -4.74 16.35 -3.30
C GLN A 114 -5.36 15.80 -2.00
N GLN A 115 -6.69 15.79 -1.90
CA GLN A 115 -7.41 15.23 -0.74
C GLN A 115 -7.15 13.72 -0.59
N VAL A 116 -7.26 12.97 -1.69
CA VAL A 116 -6.96 11.53 -1.69
C VAL A 116 -5.51 11.28 -1.31
N ARG A 117 -4.56 12.07 -1.84
CA ARG A 117 -3.14 11.96 -1.48
C ARG A 117 -2.89 12.25 0.01
N GLU A 118 -3.52 13.28 0.56
CA GLU A 118 -3.41 13.60 2.00
C GLU A 118 -3.95 12.47 2.86
N ALA A 119 -5.10 11.89 2.50
CA ALA A 119 -5.68 10.74 3.18
C ALA A 119 -4.78 9.50 3.10
N TYR A 120 -4.13 9.28 1.96
CA TYR A 120 -3.19 8.17 1.79
C TYR A 120 -1.93 8.34 2.65
N VAL A 121 -1.30 9.52 2.58
CA VAL A 121 -0.09 9.83 3.37
C VAL A 121 -0.37 9.82 4.87
N SER A 122 -1.58 10.18 5.30
CA SER A 122 -1.97 10.08 6.71
C SER A 122 -2.35 8.66 7.15
N GLY A 123 -2.32 7.67 6.25
CA GLY A 123 -2.72 6.29 6.52
C GLY A 123 -4.22 6.11 6.73
N SER A 124 -5.05 7.06 6.31
CA SER A 124 -6.51 6.99 6.44
C SER A 124 -7.12 6.04 5.41
N ILE A 125 -6.51 5.95 4.23
CA ILE A 125 -6.89 5.02 3.15
C ILE A 125 -5.69 4.21 2.68
N ASP A 126 -5.94 3.04 2.10
CA ASP A 126 -4.93 2.19 1.47
C ASP A 126 -4.81 2.43 -0.05
N SER A 127 -3.86 1.75 -0.69
CA SER A 127 -3.58 1.91 -2.11
C SER A 127 -4.73 1.47 -3.02
N ASP A 128 -5.49 0.44 -2.65
CA ASP A 128 -6.60 -0.05 -3.46
C ASP A 128 -7.77 0.94 -3.40
N GLN A 129 -8.02 1.54 -2.23
CA GLN A 129 -8.98 2.63 -2.06
C GLN A 129 -8.59 3.89 -2.85
N VAL A 130 -7.30 4.22 -2.94
CA VAL A 130 -6.81 5.30 -3.81
C VAL A 130 -7.12 5.00 -5.27
N LEU A 131 -6.85 3.76 -5.74
CA LEU A 131 -7.14 3.34 -7.10
C LEU A 131 -8.63 3.44 -7.40
N GLU A 132 -9.49 2.97 -6.50
CA GLU A 132 -10.95 3.06 -6.63
C GLU A 132 -11.39 4.53 -6.74
N LEU A 133 -11.02 5.36 -5.77
CA LEU A 133 -11.42 6.77 -5.70
C LEU A 133 -10.97 7.60 -6.90
N LEU A 134 -9.77 7.34 -7.44
CA LEU A 134 -9.24 8.12 -8.56
C LEU A 134 -9.59 7.54 -9.94
N SER A 135 -9.96 6.26 -10.03
CA SER A 135 -10.31 5.64 -11.31
C SER A 135 -11.54 6.31 -11.94
N GLU A 136 -12.46 6.81 -11.14
CA GLU A 136 -13.66 7.51 -11.62
C GLU A 136 -13.40 8.99 -11.97
N GLN A 137 -12.20 9.50 -11.68
CA GLN A 137 -11.90 10.93 -11.68
C GLN A 137 -10.99 11.26 -12.86
N ILE A 138 -11.59 11.34 -14.04
CA ILE A 138 -10.90 11.62 -15.31
C ILE A 138 -11.55 12.79 -16.06
N LEU A 139 -10.76 13.49 -16.86
CA LEU A 139 -11.27 14.45 -17.83
C LEU A 139 -11.12 13.86 -19.24
N ILE A 140 -12.12 14.08 -20.10
CA ILE A 140 -12.09 13.56 -21.46
C ILE A 140 -12.25 14.74 -22.43
N GLU A 141 -11.29 14.91 -23.33
CA GLU A 141 -11.36 15.88 -24.43
C GLU A 141 -12.22 15.35 -25.59
N LYS A 142 -12.78 16.27 -26.40
CA LYS A 142 -13.65 15.98 -27.56
C LYS A 142 -13.03 15.07 -28.62
N ASP A 143 -11.70 14.92 -28.62
CA ASP A 143 -10.98 14.04 -29.53
C ASP A 143 -10.72 12.63 -28.95
N GLY A 144 -11.21 12.37 -27.74
CA GLY A 144 -11.05 11.10 -27.02
C GLY A 144 -9.81 11.02 -26.13
N THR A 145 -9.04 12.10 -25.97
CA THR A 145 -7.89 12.11 -25.05
C THR A 145 -8.38 12.10 -23.59
N ILE A 146 -7.91 11.14 -22.80
CA ILE A 146 -8.21 11.04 -21.37
C ILE A 146 -7.11 11.74 -20.59
N TRP A 147 -7.46 12.61 -19.65
CA TRP A 147 -6.54 13.42 -18.88
C TRP A 147 -6.64 13.11 -17.40
N MET A 148 -5.48 12.99 -16.76
CA MET A 148 -5.36 12.71 -15.34
C MET A 148 -4.09 13.36 -14.77
N PRO A 149 -4.14 13.97 -13.57
CA PRO A 149 -2.93 14.37 -12.86
C PRO A 149 -2.25 13.13 -12.24
N GLY A 150 -0.92 13.10 -12.26
CA GLY A 150 -0.11 12.10 -11.60
C GLY A 150 -0.33 12.09 -10.10
N PHE A 151 -0.49 10.89 -9.52
CA PHE A 151 -0.81 10.75 -8.10
C PHE A 151 0.26 11.37 -7.20
N HIS A 152 1.55 11.21 -7.53
CA HIS A 152 2.63 11.73 -6.70
C HIS A 152 3.05 13.14 -7.11
N THR A 153 3.22 13.37 -8.41
CA THR A 153 3.81 14.63 -8.91
C THR A 153 2.80 15.75 -9.10
N GLY A 154 1.51 15.41 -9.30
CA GLY A 154 0.48 16.36 -9.73
C GLY A 154 0.67 16.86 -11.17
N GLN A 155 1.63 16.32 -11.93
CA GLN A 155 1.80 16.66 -13.34
C GLN A 155 0.66 16.10 -14.18
N TRP A 156 0.26 16.81 -15.23
CA TRP A 156 -0.83 16.35 -16.09
C TRP A 156 -0.35 15.39 -17.16
N TYR A 157 -1.11 14.32 -17.35
CA TYR A 157 -0.86 13.35 -18.40
C TYR A 157 -2.10 13.17 -19.26
N GLY A 158 -1.89 13.11 -20.57
CA GLY A 158 -2.91 12.79 -21.57
C GLY A 158 -2.68 11.39 -22.12
N PHE A 159 -3.71 10.55 -22.08
CA PHE A 159 -3.75 9.23 -22.67
C PHE A 159 -4.36 9.29 -24.07
N ASN A 160 -3.60 8.84 -25.07
CA ASN A 160 -3.97 8.93 -26.48
C ASN A 160 -4.50 7.61 -27.08
N GLY A 161 -4.90 6.64 -26.25
CA GLY A 161 -5.25 5.27 -26.64
C GLY A 161 -4.11 4.27 -26.47
N GLN A 162 -2.85 4.74 -26.46
CA GLN A 162 -1.68 3.84 -26.36
C GLN A 162 -0.83 4.08 -25.12
N THR A 163 -0.57 5.34 -24.78
CA THR A 163 0.35 5.68 -23.69
C THR A 163 0.01 7.01 -23.06
N TRP A 164 0.47 7.18 -21.82
CA TRP A 164 0.42 8.44 -21.09
C TRP A 164 1.52 9.38 -21.58
N ILE A 165 1.15 10.60 -21.93
CA ILE A 165 2.07 11.64 -22.39
C ILE A 165 1.98 12.83 -21.44
N LEU A 166 3.12 13.25 -20.90
CA LEU A 166 3.23 14.43 -20.06
C LEU A 166 2.77 15.69 -20.83
N GLY A 167 1.90 16.47 -20.22
CA GLY A 167 1.28 17.64 -20.83
C GLY A 167 0.86 18.70 -19.83
N GLN A 168 -0.05 19.58 -20.28
CA GLN A 168 -0.71 20.58 -19.44
C GLN A 168 -2.16 20.18 -19.24
N ALA A 169 -2.78 20.66 -18.17
CA ALA A 169 -4.20 20.47 -17.94
C ALA A 169 -5.03 20.81 -19.19
N PRO A 170 -6.07 20.01 -19.51
CA PRO A 170 -6.92 20.30 -20.65
C PRO A 170 -7.67 21.62 -20.43
N ALA A 171 -7.90 22.35 -21.53
CA ALA A 171 -8.70 23.57 -21.49
C ALA A 171 -10.19 23.22 -21.43
N GLU A 172 -10.96 23.94 -20.62
CA GLU A 172 -12.38 23.68 -20.33
C GLU A 172 -13.23 23.55 -21.61
N GLU A 173 -12.97 24.39 -22.61
CA GLU A 173 -13.69 24.39 -23.89
C GLU A 173 -13.46 23.13 -24.76
N LYS A 174 -12.42 22.35 -24.46
CA LYS A 174 -12.09 21.11 -25.16
C LYS A 174 -12.73 19.86 -24.55
N LEU A 175 -13.26 19.96 -23.34
CA LEU A 175 -13.85 18.82 -22.63
C LEU A 175 -15.19 18.40 -23.22
N VAL A 176 -15.51 17.11 -23.13
CA VAL A 176 -16.71 16.51 -23.75
C VAL A 176 -18.01 16.94 -23.06
N SER A 177 -17.98 17.28 -21.78
CA SER A 177 -19.06 17.93 -21.05
C SER A 177 -18.50 18.44 -19.71
N THR A 178 -18.88 19.65 -19.33
CA THR A 178 -18.48 20.31 -18.06
C THR A 178 -19.68 20.53 -17.15
N ASP A 179 -20.88 20.22 -17.65
CA ASP A 179 -22.19 20.40 -17.04
C ASP A 179 -22.63 19.19 -16.21
N GLY A 180 -21.85 18.10 -16.21
CA GLY A 180 -22.05 16.94 -15.33
C GLY A 180 -23.29 16.10 -15.64
N ASP A 181 -23.97 16.36 -16.76
CA ASP A 181 -25.14 15.59 -17.21
C ASP A 181 -24.71 14.53 -18.24
N PRO A 182 -24.66 13.23 -17.86
CA PRO A 182 -24.28 12.16 -18.78
C PRO A 182 -25.24 12.02 -19.96
N SER A 183 -26.46 12.58 -19.87
CA SER A 183 -27.47 12.54 -20.94
C SER A 183 -27.06 13.41 -22.14
N ASN A 184 -26.28 14.46 -21.91
CA ASN A 184 -25.75 15.34 -22.96
C ASN A 184 -24.49 14.76 -23.61
N TRP A 185 -23.97 13.66 -23.07
CA TRP A 185 -22.82 12.97 -23.62
C TRP A 185 -23.22 12.17 -24.86
N ASN A 186 -22.83 12.67 -26.04
CA ASN A 186 -22.90 11.93 -27.30
C ASN A 186 -21.49 11.78 -27.88
N PRO A 187 -20.67 10.88 -27.30
CA PRO A 187 -19.29 10.67 -27.75
C PRO A 187 -19.28 10.16 -29.19
N ASP A 188 -18.30 10.60 -29.96
CA ASP A 188 -18.01 9.93 -31.23
C ASP A 188 -17.49 8.50 -30.96
N GLY A 189 -17.45 7.67 -32.01
CA GLY A 189 -17.00 6.28 -31.85
C GLY A 189 -15.55 6.15 -31.34
N ARG A 190 -14.73 7.18 -31.54
CA ARG A 190 -13.31 7.18 -31.16
C ARG A 190 -13.12 7.46 -29.67
N VAL A 191 -13.93 8.35 -29.09
CA VAL A 191 -13.99 8.56 -27.64
C VAL A 191 -14.38 7.25 -26.93
N LEU A 192 -15.39 6.54 -27.44
CA LEU A 192 -15.80 5.26 -26.87
C LEU A 192 -14.72 4.19 -26.98
N GLU A 193 -14.01 4.12 -28.11
CA GLU A 193 -12.90 3.20 -28.33
C GLU A 193 -11.75 3.46 -27.34
N ASN A 194 -11.31 4.71 -27.19
CA ASN A 194 -10.25 5.07 -26.24
C ASN A 194 -10.62 4.81 -24.78
N VAL A 195 -11.88 5.07 -24.39
CA VAL A 195 -12.38 4.78 -23.03
C VAL A 195 -12.44 3.28 -22.79
N ALA A 196 -12.89 2.50 -23.76
CA ALA A 196 -12.91 1.04 -23.67
C ALA A 196 -11.48 0.48 -23.58
N GLU A 197 -10.56 0.94 -24.44
CA GLU A 197 -9.14 0.54 -24.38
C GLU A 197 -8.50 0.91 -23.04
N TRP A 198 -8.83 2.06 -22.48
CA TRP A 198 -8.36 2.47 -21.15
C TRP A 198 -8.91 1.55 -20.06
N LEU A 199 -10.22 1.28 -20.03
CA LEU A 199 -10.84 0.36 -19.06
C LEU A 199 -10.28 -1.07 -19.15
N ASP A 200 -9.96 -1.54 -20.35
CA ASP A 200 -9.42 -2.89 -20.59
C ASP A 200 -7.98 -3.07 -20.06
N ARG A 201 -7.24 -1.98 -19.75
CA ARG A 201 -5.86 -2.07 -19.23
C ARG A 201 -5.76 -2.52 -17.77
N GLY A 202 -6.86 -2.44 -17.00
CA GLY A 202 -6.87 -2.87 -15.60
C GLY A 202 -5.86 -2.10 -14.72
N ASP A 203 -4.77 -2.76 -14.30
CA ASP A 203 -3.82 -2.24 -13.31
C ASP A 203 -2.92 -1.09 -13.83
N ASP A 204 -2.94 -0.78 -15.13
CA ASP A 204 -2.10 0.26 -15.78
C ASP A 204 -2.93 1.48 -16.25
N ILE A 205 -4.04 1.74 -15.56
CA ILE A 205 -4.96 2.86 -15.86
C ILE A 205 -4.46 4.22 -15.35
N PHE A 206 -3.40 4.26 -14.54
CA PHE A 206 -2.84 5.49 -13.98
C PHE A 206 -1.51 5.88 -14.67
N PRO A 207 -1.24 7.17 -14.86
CA PRO A 207 0.05 7.63 -15.40
C PRO A 207 1.22 7.43 -14.44
N GLU A 208 0.94 7.36 -13.14
CA GLU A 208 1.90 7.11 -12.07
C GLU A 208 1.35 6.03 -11.16
N PRO A 209 2.15 5.02 -10.76
CA PRO A 209 1.70 4.04 -9.78
C PRO A 209 1.42 4.74 -8.43
N VAL A 210 0.40 4.29 -7.71
CA VAL A 210 0.05 4.83 -6.37
C VAL A 210 1.13 4.52 -5.33
N CYS A 211 1.74 3.34 -5.45
CA CYS A 211 2.82 2.87 -4.60
C CYS A 211 3.87 2.15 -5.45
N ALA A 212 5.14 2.21 -5.02
CA ALA A 212 6.18 1.47 -5.71
C ALA A 212 5.94 -0.06 -5.60
N PRO A 213 6.44 -0.88 -6.55
CA PRO A 213 6.23 -2.33 -6.51
C PRO A 213 6.57 -2.94 -5.15
N TRP A 214 5.66 -3.72 -4.58
CA TRP A 214 5.88 -4.37 -3.29
C TRP A 214 6.75 -5.62 -3.46
N SER A 215 7.97 -5.61 -2.93
CA SER A 215 8.90 -6.74 -3.00
C SER A 215 9.72 -6.84 -1.70
N PRO A 216 9.07 -7.16 -0.57
CA PRO A 216 9.73 -7.21 0.72
C PRO A 216 10.81 -8.30 0.75
N PRO A 217 11.94 -8.08 1.46
CA PRO A 217 13.00 -9.07 1.59
C PRO A 217 12.50 -10.28 2.39
N GLU A 218 13.11 -11.44 2.17
CA GLU A 218 12.75 -12.68 2.88
C GLU A 218 13.22 -12.67 4.35
N GLY A 219 12.53 -13.46 5.18
CA GLY A 219 12.91 -13.68 6.57
C GLY A 219 12.66 -12.49 7.50
N PHE A 220 12.97 -12.69 8.77
CA PHE A 220 12.70 -11.75 9.86
C PHE A 220 13.83 -11.82 10.90
N PRO A 221 14.30 -10.69 11.47
CA PRO A 221 15.46 -10.66 12.36
C PRO A 221 15.26 -11.42 13.68
N GLU A 222 14.02 -11.50 14.17
CA GLU A 222 13.69 -12.11 15.46
C GLU A 222 12.60 -13.17 15.31
N MET A 223 13.00 -14.42 15.20
CA MET A 223 12.08 -15.53 15.37
C MET A 223 11.89 -15.78 16.88
N PRO A 224 10.66 -15.69 17.43
CA PRO A 224 10.42 -16.02 18.83
C PRO A 224 10.86 -17.45 19.11
N ARG A 225 11.47 -17.69 20.27
CA ARG A 225 11.94 -19.03 20.64
C ARG A 225 10.79 -20.02 20.59
N GLY A 226 11.01 -21.18 19.99
CA GLY A 226 9.96 -22.17 19.74
C GLY A 226 9.35 -22.13 18.35
N THR A 227 9.75 -21.18 17.50
CA THR A 227 9.28 -21.07 16.11
C THR A 227 10.33 -21.42 15.06
N GLU A 228 11.52 -21.81 15.49
CA GLU A 228 12.61 -22.26 14.62
C GLU A 228 12.31 -23.67 14.09
N THR A 229 12.05 -23.77 12.78
CA THR A 229 11.93 -25.08 12.11
C THR A 229 13.27 -25.76 11.94
N ARG A 230 14.39 -25.04 12.03
CA ARG A 230 15.74 -25.61 11.84
C ARG A 230 16.34 -26.14 13.14
N CYS A 231 16.87 -27.35 13.06
CA CYS A 231 17.55 -27.96 14.19
C CYS A 231 18.89 -27.27 14.48
N PRO A 232 19.15 -26.78 15.71
CA PRO A 232 20.42 -26.15 16.04
C PRO A 232 21.60 -27.13 16.05
N ALA A 233 21.34 -28.44 16.17
CA ALA A 233 22.39 -29.46 16.17
C ALA A 233 22.86 -29.87 14.76
N CYS A 234 21.97 -29.85 13.76
CA CYS A 234 22.29 -30.36 12.42
C CYS A 234 21.89 -29.45 11.25
N GLY A 235 21.25 -28.31 11.51
CA GLY A 235 20.86 -27.29 10.54
C GLY A 235 19.68 -27.65 9.62
N ARG A 236 19.11 -28.86 9.75
CA ARG A 236 17.99 -29.33 8.92
C ARG A 236 16.64 -28.84 9.46
N GLU A 237 15.75 -28.58 8.52
CA GLU A 237 14.36 -28.17 8.77
C GLU A 237 13.50 -29.33 9.29
N ASN A 238 12.58 -28.99 10.18
CA ASN A 238 11.63 -29.84 10.90
C ASN A 238 10.28 -29.13 10.91
N GLU A 239 9.24 -29.88 11.25
CA GLU A 239 7.90 -29.32 11.44
C GLU A 239 7.90 -28.41 12.67
N SER A 240 7.07 -27.35 12.64
CA SER A 240 6.98 -26.31 13.68
C SER A 240 6.61 -26.86 15.06
N ASP A 241 5.93 -28.01 15.12
CA ASP A 241 5.52 -28.72 16.34
C ASP A 241 6.47 -29.87 16.74
N SER A 242 7.54 -30.10 15.98
CA SER A 242 8.47 -31.20 16.23
C SER A 242 9.23 -31.00 17.54
N ARG A 243 9.07 -31.94 18.48
CA ARG A 243 9.84 -31.94 19.75
C ARG A 243 11.28 -32.42 19.58
N PHE A 244 11.52 -33.22 18.56
CA PHE A 244 12.82 -33.77 18.21
C PHE A 244 13.08 -33.60 16.72
N CYS A 245 14.33 -33.38 16.36
CA CYS A 245 14.72 -33.31 14.97
C CYS A 245 14.53 -34.68 14.30
N ARG A 246 13.72 -34.76 13.24
CA ARG A 246 13.47 -36.01 12.50
C ARG A 246 14.71 -36.60 11.82
N HIS A 247 15.78 -35.81 11.71
CA HIS A 247 17.01 -36.21 11.05
C HIS A 247 18.15 -36.61 11.99
N CYS A 248 18.30 -35.94 13.14
CA CYS A 248 19.40 -36.21 14.07
C CYS A 248 18.96 -36.62 15.48
N GLY A 249 17.65 -36.54 15.77
CA GLY A 249 17.09 -36.88 17.08
C GLY A 249 17.34 -35.86 18.19
N ALA A 250 18.04 -34.75 17.92
CA ALA A 250 18.25 -33.70 18.92
C ALA A 250 16.92 -33.07 19.34
N GLN A 251 16.77 -32.76 20.63
CA GLN A 251 15.60 -32.07 21.15
C GLN A 251 15.56 -30.63 20.61
N LEU A 252 14.40 -30.20 20.14
CA LEU A 252 14.20 -28.87 19.55
C LEU A 252 13.71 -27.87 20.62
N PRO A 253 14.27 -26.65 20.68
CA PRO A 253 13.82 -25.61 21.59
C PRO A 253 12.47 -25.07 21.11
N GLY A 254 11.37 -25.69 21.55
CA GLY A 254 10.00 -25.37 21.09
C GLY A 254 9.00 -26.50 21.25
N GLY A 255 9.48 -27.74 21.40
CA GLY A 255 8.62 -28.89 21.62
C GLY A 255 7.95 -28.87 22.98
N GLY A 256 6.70 -28.42 23.05
CA GLY A 256 5.94 -28.24 24.29
C GLY A 256 5.97 -29.44 25.25
N THR A 257 6.02 -29.12 26.55
CA THR A 257 5.68 -30.01 27.68
C THR A 257 4.20 -30.34 27.68
#